data_AF-A0A382PEB3-F1
#
_entry.id   AF-A0A382PEB3-F1
#
_cell.length_a   1.000
_cell.length_b   1.000
_cell.length_c   1.000
_cell.angle_alpha   90.00
_cell.angle_beta   90.00
_cell.angle_gamma   90.00
#
_symmetry.space_group_name_H-M   'P 1'
#
loop_
_entity.id
_entity.type
_entity.pdbx_description
1 polymer ?
#
loop_
_entity_poly.entity_id
_entity_poly.type
_entity_poly.pdbx_seq_one_letter_code
_entity_poly.pdbx_strand_id
1 'polypeptide(L)' 'MDEIDKKILSLLQNSATLPLSELSKRAGVSKTPCWNRIRKMEEEGVIKSRVTVLDNKKINLNIVVFLS' A
#
# COMPACT_ATOMS: atom_id res chain seq x y z
N MET A 1 -7.80 -8.91 -11.78
CA MET A 1 -7.60 -8.41 -10.41
C MET A 1 -8.82 -8.83 -9.60
N ASP A 2 -8.62 -9.73 -8.64
CA ASP A 2 -9.70 -10.34 -7.87
C ASP A 2 -10.22 -9.40 -6.77
N GLU A 3 -11.34 -9.74 -6.13
CA GLU A 3 -11.82 -9.00 -4.95
C GLU A 3 -10.80 -9.02 -3.79
N ILE A 4 -10.07 -10.12 -3.63
CA ILE A 4 -9.01 -10.27 -2.63
C ILE A 4 -7.87 -9.28 -2.92
N ASP A 5 -7.48 -9.12 -4.18
CA ASP A 5 -6.41 -8.18 -4.57
C ASP A 5 -6.83 -6.75 -4.26
N LYS A 6 -8.08 -6.37 -4.60
CA LYS A 6 -8.65 -5.07 -4.24
C LYS A 6 -8.62 -4.85 -2.74
N LYS A 7 -8.98 -5.87 -1.95
CA LYS A 7 -8.97 -5.79 -0.48
C LYS A 7 -7.56 -5.63 0.08
N ILE A 8 -6.58 -6.36 -0.46
CA ILE A 8 -5.15 -6.22 -0.12
C ILE A 8 -4.66 -4.82 -0.43
N LEU A 9 -4.97 -4.28 -1.62
CA LEU A 9 -4.59 -2.93 -2.02
C LEU A 9 -5.21 -1.87 -1.11
N SER A 10 -6.51 -1.98 -0.78
CA SER A 10 -7.17 -1.08 0.17
C SER A 10 -6.52 -1.13 1.56
N LEU A 11 -6.11 -2.31 2.03
CA LEU A 11 -5.41 -2.45 3.30
C LEU A 11 -4.01 -1.81 3.25
N LEU A 12 -3.26 -2.05 2.17
CA LEU A 12 -1.92 -1.48 1.96
C LEU A 12 -1.93 0.05 1.81
N GLN A 13 -2.94 0.61 1.13
CA GLN A 13 -3.09 2.06 0.98
C GLN A 13 -3.42 2.74 2.30
N ASN A 14 -4.25 2.11 3.14
CA ASN A 14 -4.57 2.65 4.46
C ASN A 14 -3.41 2.50 5.45
N SER A 15 -2.67 1.40 5.40
CA SER A 15 -1.55 1.16 6.31
C SER A 15 -0.51 0.26 5.66
N ALA A 16 0.48 0.88 5.03
CA ALA A 16 1.59 0.20 4.36
C ALA A 16 2.55 -0.50 5.34
N THR A 17 2.45 -0.20 6.64
CA THR A 17 3.29 -0.75 7.72
C THR A 17 2.73 -2.02 8.35
N LEU A 18 1.56 -2.50 7.91
CA LEU A 18 0.96 -3.71 8.47
C LEU A 18 1.83 -4.95 8.20
N PRO A 19 2.03 -5.81 9.22
CA PRO A 19 2.74 -7.07 9.02
C PRO A 19 1.92 -8.01 8.14
N LEU A 20 2.62 -8.77 7.29
CA LEU A 20 2.02 -9.73 6.36
C LEU A 20 1.06 -10.71 7.04
N SER A 21 1.33 -11.10 8.29
CA SER A 21 0.48 -11.98 9.10
C SER A 21 -0.89 -11.39 9.40
N GLU A 22 -0.96 -10.09 9.65
CA GLU A 22 -2.20 -9.39 9.95
C GLU A 22 -2.93 -9.03 8.65
N LEU A 23 -2.17 -8.66 7.62
CA LEU A 23 -2.69 -8.39 6.30
C LEU A 23 -3.35 -9.64 5.69
N SER A 24 -2.72 -10.81 5.83
CA SER A 24 -3.30 -12.08 5.36
C SER A 24 -4.58 -12.44 6.11
N LYS A 25 -4.62 -12.23 7.44
CA LYS A 25 -5.83 -12.42 8.26
C LYS A 25 -6.98 -11.50 7.80
N ARG A 26 -6.72 -10.21 7.62
CA ARG A 26 -7.75 -9.23 7.19
C ARG A 26 -8.21 -9.46 5.75
N ALA A 27 -7.30 -9.89 4.88
CA ALA A 27 -7.59 -10.25 3.50
C ALA A 27 -8.33 -11.60 3.37
N GLY A 28 -8.32 -12.45 4.40
CA GLY A 28 -8.98 -13.75 4.41
C GLY A 28 -8.20 -14.84 3.67
N VAL A 29 -6.87 -14.69 3.60
CA VAL A 29 -5.98 -15.63 2.89
C VAL A 29 -4.79 -16.05 3.76
N SER A 30 -4.21 -17.21 3.44
CA SER A 30 -2.96 -17.65 4.05
C SER A 30 -1.78 -16.73 3.68
N LYS A 31 -0.72 -16.74 4.50
CA LYS A 31 0.44 -15.86 4.32
C LYS A 31 1.13 -16.02 2.96
N THR A 32 1.32 -17.26 2.51
CA THR A 32 2.02 -17.58 1.25
C THR A 32 1.30 -17.03 0.00
N PRO A 33 0.00 -17.30 -0.23
CA PRO A 33 -0.70 -16.72 -1.38
C PRO A 33 -0.86 -15.20 -1.29
N CYS A 34 -0.96 -14.65 -0.07
CA CYS A 34 -0.99 -13.20 0.14
C CYS A 34 0.30 -12.52 -0.37
N TRP A 35 1.46 -13.07 0.01
CA TRP A 35 2.75 -12.56 -0.43
C TRP A 35 2.94 -12.68 -1.94
N ASN A 36 2.61 -13.83 -2.53
CA ASN A 36 2.70 -14.03 -3.98
C ASN A 36 1.84 -13.02 -4.75
N ARG A 37 0.62 -12.72 -4.27
CA ARG A 37 -0.26 -11.71 -4.88
C ARG A 37 0.35 -10.31 -4.79
N ILE A 38 0.87 -9.92 -3.62
CA ILE A 38 1.52 -8.61 -3.45
C ILE A 38 2.70 -8.47 -4.41
N ARG A 39 3.58 -9.47 -4.44
CA ARG A 39 4.75 -9.46 -5.34
C ARG A 39 4.35 -9.38 -6.81
N LYS A 40 3.34 -10.15 -7.22
CA LYS A 40 2.82 -10.08 -8.59
C LYS A 40 2.28 -8.68 -8.92
N MET A 41 1.56 -8.04 -8.00
CA MET A 41 1.06 -6.67 -8.18
C MET A 41 2.19 -5.61 -8.23
N GLU A 42 3.32 -5.85 -7.57
CA GLU A 42 4.52 -5.02 -7.71
C GLU A 42 5.18 -5.22 -9.07
N GLU A 43 5.36 -6.47 -9.51
CA GLU A 43 5.96 -6.82 -10.79
C GLU A 43 5.10 -6.34 -11.99
N GLU A 44 3.77 -6.41 -11.87
CA GLU A 44 2.82 -5.87 -12.86
C GLU A 44 2.72 -4.34 -12.85
N GLY A 45 3.38 -3.65 -11.90
CA GLY A 45 3.35 -2.19 -11.78
C GLY A 45 2.04 -1.62 -11.22
N VAL A 46 1.15 -2.47 -10.69
CA VAL A 46 -0.06 -2.04 -9.97
C VAL A 46 0.33 -1.31 -8.68
N ILE A 47 1.31 -1.85 -7.95
CA ILE A 47 1.96 -1.17 -6.82
C ILE A 47 3.17 -0.42 -7.36
N LYS A 48 2.98 0.87 -7.64
CA LYS A 48 4.04 1.72 -8.21
C LYS A 48 5.18 2.01 -7.23
N SER A 49 4.85 2.27 -5.97
CA SER A 49 5.83 2.63 -4.94
C SER A 49 5.21 2.54 -3.54
N ARG A 50 6.03 2.20 -2.53
CA ARG A 50 5.70 2.44 -1.13
C ARG A 50 6.38 3.73 -0.68
N VAL A 51 5.60 4.71 -0.29
CA VAL A 51 6.10 6.03 0.13
C VAL A 51 5.60 6.37 1.53
N THR A 52 6.45 7.03 2.31
CA THR A 52 6.05 7.63 3.58
C THR A 52 5.55 9.03 3.31
N VAL A 53 4.27 9.28 3.58
CA VAL A 53 3.69 10.62 3.44
C VAL A 53 4.09 11.46 4.66
N LEU A 54 4.78 12.57 4.40
CA LEU A 54 5.25 13.49 5.45
C LEU A 54 4.31 14.68 5.58
N ASP A 55 4.25 15.24 6.79
CA ASP A 55 3.50 16.47 7.06
C ASP A 55 4.38 17.67 6.72
N ASN A 56 4.01 18.38 5.64
CA ASN A 56 4.71 19.55 5.14
C ASN A 56 4.90 20.65 6.20
N LYS A 57 3.94 20.84 7.11
CA LYS A 57 4.03 21.87 8.17
C LYS A 57 5.10 21.55 9.21
N LYS A 58 5.26 20.26 9.53
CA LYS A 58 6.22 19.80 10.55
C LYS A 58 7.66 19.78 10.04
N ILE A 59 7.85 19.77 8.72
CA ILE A 59 9.16 19.78 8.07
C ILE A 59 9.51 21.15 7.48
N ASN A 60 8.81 22.22 7.90
CA ASN A 60 9.06 23.60 7.49
C ASN A 60 8.89 23.86 5.97
N LEU A 61 8.10 23.03 5.29
CA LEU A 61 7.73 23.17 3.87
C LEU A 61 6.33 23.79 3.78
N ASN A 62 6.20 25.02 4.28
CA ASN A 62 4.89 25.66 4.50
C ASN A 62 4.22 26.16 3.20
N ILE A 63 4.96 26.26 2.11
CA ILE A 63 4.47 26.80 0.84
C ILE A 63 4.38 25.65 -0.16
N VAL A 64 3.16 25.37 -0.62
CA VAL A 64 2.89 24.45 -1.73
C VAL A 64 2.27 25.28 -2.85
N VAL A 65 2.99 25.46 -3.95
CA VAL A 65 2.51 26.17 -5.15
C VAL A 65 2.18 25.14 -6.21
N PHE A 66 0.98 25.21 -6.76
CA PHE A 66 0.58 24.43 -7.93
C PHE A 66 0.68 25.32 -9.16
N LEU A 67 1.58 24.98 -10.09
CA LEU A 67 1.65 25.61 -11.41
C LEU A 67 0.84 24.77 -12.39
N SER A 68 -0.05 25.43 -13.13
CA SER A 68 -0.92 24.84 -14.17
C SER A 68 -0.39 25.19 -15.54
#